data_AF-A0A369RUA8-F1
#
_entry.id   AF-A0A369RUA8-F1
#
_cell.length_a   1.000
_cell.length_b   1.000
_cell.length_c   1.000
_cell.angle_alpha   90.00
_cell.angle_beta   90.00
_cell.angle_gamma   90.00
#
_symmetry.space_group_name_H-M   'P 1'
#
loop_
_entity.id
_entity.type
_entity.pdbx_description
1 polymer ?
#
loop_
_entity_poly.entity_id
_entity_poly.type
_entity_poly.pdbx_seq_one_letter_code
_entity_poly.pdbx_strand_id
1 'polypeptide(L)' 'MVLSGLYNAIFRRSSTFALAILVGAVFFERAFDVGTDTYFNKVNRGKLFEDIPAVAEKLAQDN' A
#
# COMPACT_ATOMS: atom_id res chain seq x y z
N MET A 1 -24.36 -14.48 -8.26
CA MET A 1 -23.48 -14.87 -9.40
C MET A 1 -22.01 -14.56 -9.14
N VAL A 2 -21.63 -13.32 -8.81
CA VAL A 2 -20.22 -12.91 -8.60
C VAL A 2 -19.55 -13.60 -7.39
N LEU A 3 -20.19 -13.57 -6.21
CA LEU A 3 -19.66 -14.20 -4.99
C LEU A 3 -19.44 -15.71 -5.13
N SER A 4 -20.37 -16.40 -5.79
CA SER A 4 -20.30 -17.85 -6.06
C SER A 4 -19.15 -18.21 -7.02
N GLY A 5 -18.89 -17.35 -8.02
CA GLY A 5 -17.77 -17.51 -8.95
C GLY A 5 -16.41 -17.34 -8.25
N LEU A 6 -16.29 -16.32 -7.40
CA LEU A 6 -15.08 -16.06 -6.62
C LEU A 6 -14.75 -17.22 -5.66
N TYR A 7 -15.77 -17.74 -4.96
CA TYR A 7 -15.59 -18.90 -4.07
C TYR A 7 -15.05 -20.12 -4.82
N ASN A 8 -15.65 -20.47 -5.96
CA ASN A 8 -15.19 -21.59 -6.77
C ASN A 8 -13.78 -21.38 -7.34
N ALA A 9 -13.41 -20.14 -7.70
CA ALA A 9 -12.14 -19.83 -8.33
C ALA A 9 -10.97 -19.78 -7.33
N ILE A 10 -11.19 -19.22 -6.14
CA ILE A 10 -10.09 -18.90 -5.20
C ILE A 10 -10.22 -19.68 -3.90
N PHE A 11 -11.40 -19.71 -3.30
CA PHE A 11 -11.60 -20.19 -1.93
C PHE A 11 -11.95 -21.69 -1.80
N ARG A 12 -12.29 -22.37 -2.91
CA ARG A 12 -12.75 -23.77 -2.90
C ARG A 12 -11.64 -24.80 -2.66
N ARG A 13 -10.40 -24.52 -3.09
CA ARG A 13 -9.27 -25.44 -2.93
C ARG A 13 -8.20 -24.79 -2.05
N SER A 14 -7.71 -25.50 -1.04
CA SER A 14 -6.74 -24.95 -0.09
C SER A 14 -5.44 -24.47 -0.77
N SER A 15 -5.00 -25.16 -1.82
CA SER A 15 -3.78 -24.79 -2.57
C SER A 15 -3.95 -23.48 -3.36
N THR A 16 -5.10 -23.28 -4.03
CA THR A 16 -5.38 -22.03 -4.77
C THR A 16 -5.64 -20.87 -3.83
N PHE A 17 -6.25 -21.17 -2.68
CA PHE A 17 -6.46 -20.19 -1.61
C PHE A 17 -5.14 -19.70 -1.02
N ALA A 18 -4.22 -20.62 -0.71
CA ALA A 18 -2.87 -20.28 -0.23
C ALA A 18 -2.11 -19.42 -1.26
N LEU A 19 -2.14 -19.78 -2.53
CA LEU A 19 -1.54 -18.99 -3.61
C LEU A 19 -2.13 -17.58 -3.66
N ALA A 20 -3.46 -17.44 -3.57
CA ALA A 20 -4.13 -16.15 -3.60
C ALA A 20 -3.77 -15.27 -2.39
N ILE A 21 -3.59 -15.87 -1.21
CA ILE A 21 -3.09 -15.14 -0.03
C ILE A 21 -1.67 -14.64 -0.28
N LEU A 22 -0.76 -15.49 -0.76
CA LEU A 22 0.63 -15.11 -0.98
C LEU A 22 0.75 -13.97 -1.99
N VAL A 23 0.07 -14.11 -3.13
CA VAL A 23 0.02 -13.06 -4.15
C VAL A 23 -0.64 -11.80 -3.58
N GLY A 24 -1.78 -11.96 -2.93
CA GLY A 24 -2.51 -10.85 -2.30
C GLY A 24 -1.65 -10.09 -1.29
N ALA A 25 -0.86 -10.79 -0.47
CA ALA A 25 0.02 -10.19 0.53
C ALA A 25 1.10 -9.32 -0.11
N VAL A 26 1.77 -9.79 -1.18
CA VAL A 26 2.82 -9.01 -1.85
C VAL A 26 2.26 -7.72 -2.47
N PHE A 27 1.10 -7.80 -3.14
CA PHE A 27 0.47 -6.62 -3.69
C PHE A 27 -0.10 -5.70 -2.61
N PHE A 28 -0.67 -6.27 -1.56
CA PHE A 28 -1.21 -5.52 -0.43
C PHE A 28 -0.11 -4.77 0.30
N GLU A 29 1.04 -5.39 0.57
CA GLU A 29 2.20 -4.76 1.20
C GLU A 29 2.56 -3.45 0.48
N ARG A 30 2.80 -3.50 -0.83
CA ARG A 30 3.22 -2.32 -1.58
C ARG A 30 2.13 -1.24 -1.65
N ALA A 31 0.87 -1.64 -1.84
CA ALA A 31 -0.24 -0.71 -1.93
C ALA A 31 -0.53 -0.06 -0.57
N PHE A 32 -0.44 -0.83 0.50
CA PHE A 32 -0.70 -0.38 1.85
C PHE A 32 0.39 0.58 2.31
N ASP A 33 1.66 0.23 2.13
CA ASP A 33 2.83 1.07 2.43
C ASP A 33 2.71 2.48 1.83
N VAL A 34 2.57 2.56 0.50
CA VAL A 34 2.39 3.84 -0.21
C VAL A 34 1.11 4.56 0.23
N GLY A 35 0.03 3.80 0.43
CA GLY A 35 -1.25 4.34 0.86
C GLY A 35 -1.18 4.99 2.25
N THR A 36 -0.54 4.31 3.21
CA THR A 36 -0.38 4.80 4.57
C THR A 36 0.57 5.98 4.64
N ASP A 37 1.68 5.95 3.91
CA ASP A 37 2.60 7.09 3.85
C ASP A 37 1.93 8.33 3.28
N THR A 38 1.21 8.16 2.15
CA THR A 38 0.46 9.27 1.54
C THR A 38 -0.60 9.81 2.48
N TYR A 39 -1.32 8.93 3.17
CA TYR A 39 -2.34 9.31 4.13
C TYR A 39 -1.72 10.04 5.33
N PHE A 40 -0.63 9.51 5.89
CA PHE A 40 0.09 10.09 7.02
C PHE A 40 0.65 11.47 6.68
N ASN A 41 1.33 11.61 5.53
CA ASN A 41 1.88 12.88 5.08
C ASN A 41 0.76 13.90 4.85
N LYS A 42 -0.38 13.47 4.29
CA LYS A 42 -1.54 14.36 4.10
C LYS A 42 -2.13 14.86 5.42
N VAL A 43 -2.25 13.99 6.42
CA VAL A 43 -2.81 14.36 7.74
C VAL A 43 -1.85 15.27 8.51
N ASN A 44 -0.55 15.10 8.34
CA ASN A 44 0.46 15.81 9.12
C ASN A 44 1.13 16.97 8.38
N ARG A 45 0.64 17.36 7.19
CA ARG A 45 1.20 18.48 6.41
C ARG A 45 1.51 19.71 7.26
N GLY A 46 2.69 20.27 7.05
CA GLY A 46 3.24 21.40 7.78
C GLY A 46 3.92 21.03 9.10
N LYS A 47 3.94 19.75 9.49
CA LYS A 47 4.61 19.26 10.70
C LYS A 47 5.73 18.26 10.42
N LEU A 48 5.84 17.74 9.19
CA LEU A 48 6.88 16.78 8.88
C LEU A 48 8.22 17.49 8.74
N PHE A 49 9.31 16.74 8.95
CA PHE A 49 10.66 17.25 8.75
C PHE A 49 10.89 17.76 7.32
N GLU A 50 10.31 17.07 6.34
CA GLU A 50 10.32 17.47 4.92
C GLU A 50 9.56 18.77 4.63
N ASP A 51 8.64 19.20 5.50
CA ASP A 51 7.92 20.47 5.34
C ASP A 51 8.73 21.68 5.84
N ILE A 52 9.89 21.47 6.49
CA ILE A 52 10.74 22.56 6.98
C ILE A 52 11.43 23.22 5.79
N PRO A 53 11.32 24.55 5.56
CA PRO A 53 11.80 25.19 4.33
C PRO A 53 13.27 24.91 3.99
N ALA A 54 14.16 25.02 4.98
CA ALA A 54 15.59 24.76 4.79
C ALA A 54 15.91 23.28 4.48
N VAL A 55 15.04 22.36 4.91
CA VAL A 55 15.17 20.93 4.62
C VAL A 55 14.59 20.62 3.25
N ALA A 56 13.41 21.15 2.93
CA ALA A 56 12.75 21.00 1.64
C ALA A 56 13.65 21.45 0.47
N GLU A 57 14.34 22.59 0.63
CA GLU A 57 15.29 23.09 -0.36
C GLU A 57 16.47 22.12 -0.58
N LYS A 58 17.00 21.52 0.49
CA LYS A 58 18.07 20.52 0.38
C LYS A 58 17.58 19.22 -0.26
N LEU A 59 16.39 18.76 0.11
CA LEU A 59 15.78 17.56 -0.48
C LEU A 59 15.46 17.78 -1.98
N ALA A 60 15.15 19.01 -2.39
CA ALA A 60 14.94 19.34 -3.80
C ALA A 60 16.23 19.39 -4.62
N GLN A 61 17.39 19.53 -3.99
CA GLN A 61 18.72 19.54 -4.64
C GLN A 61 19.36 18.14 -4.73
N ASP A 62 18.97 17.22 -3.84
CA ASP A 62 19.52 15.85 -3.75
C ASP A 62 18.80 14.85 -4.68
N ASN A 63 17.64 15.21 -5.22
CA ASN A 63 16.83 14.41 -6.15
C ASN A 63 16.97 14.88 -7.60
#